data_AF-D2TQX3-F1
#
_entry.id   AF-D2TQX3-F1
#
_cell.length_a   1.000
_cell.length_b   1.000
_cell.length_c   1.000
_cell.angle_alpha   90.00
_cell.angle_beta   90.00
_cell.angle_gamma   90.00
#
_symmetry.space_group_name_H-M   'P 1'
#
loop_
_entity.id
_entity.type
_entity.pdbx_description
1 polymer ?
#
loop_
_entity_poly.entity_id
_entity_poly.type
_entity_poly.pdbx_seq_one_letter_code
_entity_poly.pdbx_strand_id
1 'polypeptide(L)'
;MSEAADNNVYLALDDNKSDQFVLKQNLAALIANKNALLESVAQDDTSIPAALVRLKWQNRREMYALQVKEEIYGATINAIVRQHPELHDKILAKLENSWQRLLARETATLRLTRKLAEGNYRTLNITTVALNEHFASAKTEQTGR
;
A
#
# COMPACT_ATOMS: atom_id res chain seq x y z
N MET A 1 53.24 46.38 19.59
CA MET A 1 52.53 47.28 18.68
C MET A 1 52.15 46.48 17.45
N SER A 2 50.86 46.13 17.33
CA SER A 2 50.05 45.64 16.19
C SER A 2 50.62 44.62 15.19
N GLU A 3 49.88 43.64 14.68
CA GLU A 3 48.47 43.26 14.84
C GLU A 3 48.34 41.84 14.29
N ALA A 4 47.47 41.07 14.92
CA ALA A 4 46.99 39.79 14.44
C ALA A 4 46.09 39.96 13.20
N ALA A 5 45.78 38.80 12.60
CA ALA A 5 44.69 38.55 11.66
C ALA A 5 44.98 39.03 10.21
N ASP A 6 44.94 38.19 9.19
CA ASP A 6 43.98 37.12 8.94
C ASP A 6 44.66 35.89 8.35
N ASN A 7 45.05 34.95 9.21
CA ASN A 7 45.13 33.55 8.81
C ASN A 7 43.74 32.93 9.00
N ASN A 8 42.76 33.51 8.32
CA ASN A 8 41.39 33.07 8.34
C ASN A 8 41.17 32.09 7.19
N VAL A 9 41.96 31.01 7.22
CA VAL A 9 41.55 29.74 6.64
C VAL A 9 40.44 29.25 7.54
N TYR A 10 39.26 29.86 7.38
CA TYR A 10 38.03 29.39 7.98
C TYR A 10 37.98 27.89 7.71
N LEU A 11 38.02 27.12 8.79
CA LEU A 11 37.46 25.78 8.88
C LEU A 11 35.96 25.87 8.56
N ALA A 12 35.62 26.22 7.33
CA ALA A 12 34.35 25.83 6.77
C ALA A 12 34.49 24.33 6.52
N LEU A 13 34.20 23.54 7.55
CA LEU A 13 33.77 22.16 7.35
C LEU A 13 32.58 22.26 6.40
N ASP A 14 32.86 22.07 5.11
CA ASP A 14 31.88 22.02 4.05
C ASP A 14 30.88 20.93 4.44
N ASP A 15 29.67 21.31 4.87
CA ASP A 15 28.63 20.40 5.36
C ASP A 15 28.30 19.29 4.32
N ASN A 16 28.61 19.53 3.04
CA ASN A 16 28.51 18.51 2.00
C ASN A 16 29.48 17.33 2.19
N LYS A 17 30.66 17.56 2.78
CA LYS A 17 31.67 16.52 3.04
C LYS A 17 31.28 15.66 4.24
N SER A 18 30.66 16.23 5.27
CA SER A 18 30.12 15.47 6.39
C SER A 18 28.92 14.64 5.96
N ASP A 19 28.01 15.18 5.14
CA ASP A 19 26.88 14.43 4.59
C ASP A 19 27.35 13.27 3.69
N GLN A 20 28.35 13.51 2.84
CA GLN A 20 28.93 12.46 2.01
C GLN A 20 29.62 11.37 2.85
N PHE A 21 30.26 11.75 3.96
CA PHE A 21 30.85 10.81 4.91
C PHE A 21 29.79 9.95 5.61
N VAL A 22 28.73 10.58 6.11
CA VAL A 22 27.57 9.91 6.72
C VAL A 22 26.91 8.96 5.72
N LEU A 23 26.74 9.40 4.46
CA LEU A 23 26.18 8.55 3.41
C LEU A 23 27.05 7.32 3.13
N LYS A 24 28.37 7.48 3.04
CA LYS A 24 29.31 6.36 2.85
C LYS A 24 29.25 5.38 4.01
N GLN A 25 29.17 5.88 5.24
CA GLN A 25 29.04 5.04 6.44
C GLN A 25 27.71 4.29 6.45
N ASN A 26 26.60 4.96 6.12
CA ASN A 26 25.29 4.33 6.02
C ASN A 26 25.25 3.26 4.92
N LEU A 27 25.87 3.51 3.77
CA LEU A 27 25.97 2.56 2.66
C LEU A 27 26.79 1.33 3.08
N ALA A 28 27.92 1.53 3.76
CA ALA A 28 28.73 0.45 4.31
C ALA A 28 27.96 -0.38 5.36
N ALA A 29 27.23 0.27 6.26
CA ALA A 29 26.38 -0.39 7.25
C ALA A 29 25.25 -1.20 6.58
N LEU A 30 24.65 -0.66 5.51
CA LEU A 30 23.59 -1.33 4.77
C LEU A 30 24.12 -2.56 4.00
N ILE A 31 25.29 -2.47 3.38
CA ILE A 31 25.96 -3.60 2.73
C ILE A 31 26.29 -4.68 3.76
N ALA A 32 26.83 -4.30 4.92
CA ALA A 32 27.16 -5.24 5.99
C ALA A 32 25.91 -5.96 6.51
N ASN A 33 24.81 -5.23 6.71
CA ASN A 33 23.53 -5.80 7.12
C ASN A 33 22.98 -6.78 6.06
N LYS A 34 23.02 -6.40 4.77
CA LYS A 34 22.62 -7.26 3.65
C LYS A 34 23.43 -8.56 3.61
N ASN A 35 24.75 -8.46 3.78
CA ASN A 35 25.64 -9.61 3.73
C ASN A 35 25.43 -10.53 4.93
N ALA A 36 25.23 -9.99 6.13
CA ALA A 36 24.90 -10.79 7.33
C ALA A 36 23.56 -11.51 7.17
N LEU A 37 22.56 -10.88 6.54
CA LEU A 37 21.29 -11.51 6.21
C LEU A 37 21.48 -12.64 5.20
N LEU A 38 22.23 -12.40 4.12
CA LEU A 38 22.56 -13.43 3.12
C LEU A 38 23.30 -14.62 3.73
N GLU A 39 24.23 -14.37 4.65
CA GLU A 39 24.98 -15.40 5.36
C GLU A 39 24.06 -16.20 6.30
N SER A 40 23.16 -15.55 7.04
CA SER A 40 22.15 -16.26 7.85
C SER A 40 21.19 -17.10 7.01
N VAL A 41 20.84 -16.65 5.81
CA VAL A 41 19.96 -17.36 4.86
C VAL A 41 20.71 -18.50 4.18
N ALA A 42 22.01 -18.36 3.91
CA ALA A 42 22.85 -19.39 3.34
C ALA A 42 23.24 -20.47 4.37
N GLN A 43 23.40 -20.10 5.65
CA GLN A 43 23.67 -21.04 6.74
C GLN A 43 22.44 -21.90 7.07
N ASP A 44 21.23 -21.35 6.90
CA ASP A 44 19.96 -22.07 6.99
C ASP A 44 19.72 -22.82 5.66
N ASP A 45 20.43 -23.94 5.42
CA ASP A 45 20.25 -24.91 4.33
C ASP A 45 18.80 -25.44 4.27
N THR A 46 17.89 -24.58 3.85
CA THR A 46 16.47 -24.84 3.75
C THR A 46 16.12 -24.74 2.28
N SER A 47 15.49 -25.81 1.77
CA SER A 47 14.90 -25.89 0.45
C SER A 47 14.35 -24.53 0.00
N ILE A 48 14.61 -24.09 -1.23
CA ILE A 48 14.17 -22.79 -1.77
C ILE A 48 12.72 -22.41 -1.35
N PRO A 49 11.74 -23.34 -1.36
CA PRO A 49 10.42 -23.16 -0.75
C PRO A 49 10.40 -22.67 0.71
N ALA A 50 11.17 -23.27 1.61
CA ALA A 50 11.24 -22.90 3.03
C ALA A 50 11.88 -21.52 3.24
N ALA A 51 12.93 -21.19 2.49
CA ALA A 51 13.50 -19.85 2.46
C ALA A 51 12.46 -18.81 1.99
N LEU A 52 11.73 -19.12 0.91
CA LEU A 52 10.64 -18.27 0.41
C LEU A 52 9.50 -18.11 1.42
N VAL A 53 9.08 -19.17 2.13
CA VAL A 53 8.05 -19.08 3.18
C VAL A 53 8.52 -18.17 4.32
N ARG A 54 9.77 -18.29 4.75
CA ARG A 54 10.36 -17.42 5.78
C ARG A 54 10.41 -15.96 5.32
N LEU A 55 10.85 -15.71 4.10
CA LEU A 55 10.95 -14.36 3.53
C LEU A 55 9.55 -13.74 3.35
N LYS A 56 8.57 -14.55 2.93
CA LYS A 56 7.15 -14.16 2.90
C LYS A 56 6.62 -13.83 4.29
N TRP A 57 7.02 -14.58 5.31
CA TRP A 57 6.62 -14.34 6.69
C TRP A 57 7.25 -13.07 7.28
N GLN A 58 8.54 -12.84 7.03
CA GLN A 58 9.25 -11.61 7.44
C GLN A 58 8.63 -10.37 6.79
N ASN A 59 8.26 -10.45 5.51
CA ASN A 59 7.65 -9.37 4.75
C ASN A 59 6.11 -9.39 4.78
N ARG A 60 5.48 -10.10 5.72
CA ARG A 60 4.00 -10.24 5.76
C ARG A 60 3.25 -8.91 5.83
N ARG A 61 3.86 -7.89 6.45
CA ARG A 61 3.28 -6.54 6.57
C ARG A 61 3.15 -5.83 5.23
N GLU A 62 4.12 -6.04 4.35
CA GLU A 62 4.18 -5.42 3.03
C GLU A 62 3.38 -6.23 2.00
N MET A 63 3.43 -7.57 2.07
CA MET A 63 2.72 -8.45 1.13
C MET A 63 1.23 -8.67 1.46
N TYR A 64 0.85 -8.68 2.74
CA TYR A 64 -0.53 -8.98 3.16
C TYR A 64 -1.07 -7.91 4.12
N ALA A 65 -1.04 -6.65 3.68
CA ALA A 65 -1.41 -5.51 4.50
C ALA A 65 -2.83 -5.62 5.12
N LEU A 66 -3.78 -6.26 4.44
CA LEU A 66 -5.15 -6.48 4.96
C LEU A 66 -5.19 -7.58 6.03
N GLN A 67 -4.58 -8.73 5.77
CA GLN A 67 -4.53 -9.85 6.73
C GLN A 67 -3.81 -9.43 8.02
N VAL A 68 -2.71 -8.68 7.92
CA VAL A 68 -2.01 -8.16 9.10
C VAL A 68 -2.87 -7.19 9.90
N LYS A 69 -3.69 -6.36 9.24
CA LYS A 69 -4.64 -5.49 9.93
C LYS A 69 -5.68 -6.32 10.69
N GLU A 70 -6.24 -7.35 10.06
CA GLU A 70 -7.21 -8.26 10.70
C GLU A 70 -6.63 -8.97 11.92
N GLU A 71 -5.38 -9.44 11.84
CA GLU A 71 -4.69 -10.07 12.98
C GLU A 71 -4.45 -9.09 14.12
N ILE A 72 -4.03 -7.85 13.82
CA ILE A 72 -3.84 -6.81 14.84
C ILE A 72 -5.18 -6.45 15.49
N TYR A 73 -6.23 -6.25 14.70
CA TYR A 73 -7.56 -5.94 15.24
C TYR A 73 -8.15 -7.11 16.03
N GLY A 74 -7.96 -8.35 15.58
CA GLY A 74 -8.38 -9.54 16.31
C GLY A 74 -7.63 -9.69 17.64
N ALA A 75 -6.31 -9.47 17.64
CA ALA A 75 -5.50 -9.51 18.86
C ALA A 75 -5.91 -8.43 19.87
N THR A 76 -6.17 -7.20 19.41
CA THR A 76 -6.62 -6.11 20.31
C THR A 76 -8.01 -6.37 20.86
N ILE A 77 -8.96 -6.83 20.04
CA ILE A 77 -10.30 -7.21 20.50
C ILE A 77 -10.21 -8.33 21.54
N ASN A 78 -9.39 -9.35 21.28
CA ASN A 78 -9.20 -10.46 22.23
C ASN A 78 -8.57 -9.97 23.56
N ALA A 79 -7.61 -9.05 23.50
CA ALA A 79 -7.04 -8.45 24.71
C ALA A 79 -8.10 -7.67 25.51
N ILE A 80 -8.97 -6.91 24.83
CA ILE A 80 -10.08 -6.17 25.47
C ILE A 80 -11.08 -7.13 26.10
N VAL A 81 -11.47 -8.19 25.40
CA VAL A 81 -12.40 -9.22 25.91
C VAL A 81 -11.82 -9.93 27.13
N ARG A 82 -10.52 -10.19 27.16
CA ARG A 82 -9.85 -10.78 28.33
C ARG A 82 -9.83 -9.86 29.54
N GLN A 83 -9.70 -8.55 29.32
CA GLN A 83 -9.75 -7.55 30.40
C GLN A 83 -11.19 -7.29 30.88
N HIS A 84 -12.15 -7.34 29.96
CA HIS A 84 -13.55 -6.97 30.17
C HIS A 84 -14.49 -8.01 29.53
N PRO A 85 -14.69 -9.19 30.17
CA PRO A 85 -15.55 -10.24 29.64
C PRO A 85 -17.01 -9.79 29.50
N GLU A 86 -17.47 -8.85 30.31
CA GLU A 86 -18.81 -8.26 30.26
C GLU A 86 -19.12 -7.53 28.93
N LEU A 87 -18.08 -7.10 28.21
CA LEU A 87 -18.24 -6.42 26.92
C LEU A 87 -18.29 -7.38 25.73
N HIS A 88 -18.02 -8.68 25.95
CA HIS A 88 -17.92 -9.67 24.88
C HIS A 88 -19.14 -9.66 23.96
N ASP A 89 -20.33 -9.85 24.51
CA ASP A 89 -21.56 -9.98 23.71
C ASP A 89 -21.91 -8.69 22.99
N LYS A 90 -21.61 -7.53 23.60
CA LYS A 90 -21.81 -6.21 22.99
C LYS A 90 -20.86 -5.98 21.82
N ILE A 91 -19.60 -6.41 21.95
CA ILE A 91 -18.60 -6.35 20.88
C ILE A 91 -19.02 -7.26 19.73
N LEU A 92 -19.42 -8.49 20.03
CA LEU A 92 -19.86 -9.48 19.04
C LEU A 92 -21.11 -9.00 18.30
N ALA A 93 -22.11 -8.47 19.00
CA ALA A 93 -23.31 -7.91 18.38
C ALA A 93 -23.00 -6.71 17.47
N LYS A 94 -22.02 -5.86 17.83
CA LYS A 94 -21.58 -4.77 16.96
C LYS A 94 -20.85 -5.27 15.71
N LEU A 95 -19.99 -6.27 15.86
CA LEU A 95 -19.29 -6.91 14.75
C LEU A 95 -20.29 -7.54 13.78
N GLU A 96 -21.26 -8.29 14.29
CA GLU A 96 -22.33 -8.91 13.49
C GLU A 96 -23.12 -7.85 12.71
N ASN A 97 -23.59 -6.79 13.38
CA ASN A 97 -24.28 -5.68 12.72
C ASN A 97 -23.43 -4.97 11.65
N SER A 98 -22.11 -4.91 11.84
CA SER A 98 -21.21 -4.33 10.83
C SER A 98 -21.04 -5.25 9.62
N TRP A 99 -20.91 -6.55 9.87
CA TRP A 99 -20.78 -7.57 8.84
C TRP A 99 -22.05 -7.68 7.98
N GLN A 100 -23.23 -7.72 8.61
CA GLN A 100 -24.52 -7.73 7.91
C GLN A 100 -24.69 -6.51 6.98
N ARG A 101 -24.24 -5.33 7.41
CA ARG A 101 -24.27 -4.11 6.58
C ARG A 101 -23.34 -4.23 5.36
N LEU A 102 -22.14 -4.76 5.55
CA LEU A 102 -21.20 -5.01 4.45
C LEU A 102 -21.77 -6.03 3.46
N LEU A 103 -22.29 -7.14 3.96
CA LEU A 103 -22.93 -8.17 3.15
C LEU A 103 -24.12 -7.63 2.35
N ALA A 104 -24.97 -6.81 2.97
CA ALA A 104 -26.09 -6.16 2.29
C ALA A 104 -25.61 -5.24 1.15
N ARG A 105 -24.51 -4.51 1.37
CA ARG A 105 -23.92 -3.63 0.36
C ARG A 105 -23.30 -4.42 -0.78
N GLU A 106 -22.55 -5.48 -0.49
CA GLU A 106 -21.93 -6.34 -1.51
C GLU A 106 -22.98 -7.07 -2.34
N THR A 107 -24.01 -7.62 -1.71
CA THR A 107 -25.11 -8.25 -2.44
C THR A 107 -25.86 -7.23 -3.31
N ALA A 108 -26.02 -5.99 -2.86
CA ALA A 108 -26.58 -4.91 -3.68
C ALA A 108 -25.67 -4.57 -4.88
N THR A 109 -24.36 -4.41 -4.68
CA THR A 109 -23.44 -4.12 -5.79
C THR A 109 -23.37 -5.27 -6.78
N LEU A 110 -23.30 -6.53 -6.32
CA LEU A 110 -23.32 -7.72 -7.18
C LEU A 110 -24.62 -7.86 -7.97
N ARG A 111 -25.76 -7.51 -7.37
CA ARG A 111 -27.04 -7.46 -8.08
C ARG A 111 -27.02 -6.38 -9.16
N LEU A 112 -26.48 -5.20 -8.88
CA LEU A 112 -26.36 -4.12 -9.86
C LEU A 112 -25.44 -4.51 -11.02
N THR A 113 -24.27 -5.08 -10.73
CA THR A 113 -23.33 -5.52 -11.78
C THR A 113 -23.93 -6.62 -12.64
N ARG A 114 -24.67 -7.57 -12.05
CA ARG A 114 -25.40 -8.59 -12.81
C ARG A 114 -26.43 -7.96 -13.75
N LYS A 115 -27.29 -7.06 -13.25
CA LYS A 115 -28.31 -6.41 -14.09
C LYS A 115 -27.68 -5.56 -15.21
N LEU A 116 -26.52 -4.95 -14.95
CA LEU A 116 -25.73 -4.23 -15.97
C LEU A 116 -25.18 -5.19 -17.03
N ALA A 117 -24.62 -6.33 -16.63
CA ALA A 117 -24.09 -7.34 -17.55
C ALA A 117 -25.19 -7.98 -18.42
N GLU A 118 -26.39 -8.17 -17.87
CA GLU A 118 -27.56 -8.66 -18.59
C GLU A 118 -28.18 -7.60 -19.54
N GLY A 119 -27.68 -6.36 -19.55
CA GLY A 119 -28.21 -5.26 -20.37
C GLY A 119 -29.59 -4.74 -19.92
N ASN A 120 -30.16 -5.32 -18.86
CA ASN A 120 -31.48 -4.99 -18.32
C ASN A 120 -31.46 -3.82 -17.33
N TYR A 121 -30.28 -3.37 -16.91
CA TYR A 121 -30.14 -2.18 -16.07
C TYR A 121 -29.78 -0.96 -16.90
N ARG A 122 -30.76 -0.08 -17.11
CA ARG A 122 -30.50 1.28 -17.56
C ARG A 122 -30.09 2.09 -16.34
N THR A 123 -28.83 2.52 -16.29
CA THR A 123 -28.45 3.58 -15.34
C THR A 123 -29.31 4.81 -15.64
N LEU A 124 -29.72 5.55 -14.60
CA LEU A 124 -30.38 6.85 -14.78
C LEU A 124 -29.47 7.72 -15.65
N ASN A 125 -29.86 7.87 -16.91
CA ASN A 125 -29.28 8.66 -17.98
C ASN A 125 -27.91 9.29 -17.68
N ILE A 126 -26.83 8.56 -17.97
CA ILE A 126 -25.73 9.25 -18.65
C ILE A 126 -26.35 9.56 -20.02
N THR A 127 -26.63 10.82 -20.29
CA THR A 127 -26.83 11.27 -21.67
C THR A 127 -25.55 10.94 -22.41
N THR A 128 -25.45 9.73 -22.95
CA THR A 128 -24.61 9.47 -24.11
C THR A 128 -25.20 10.37 -25.17
N VAL A 129 -24.65 11.58 -25.28
CA VAL A 129 -24.86 12.44 -26.43
C VAL A 129 -24.57 11.54 -27.60
N ALA A 130 -25.64 11.10 -28.30
CA ALA A 130 -25.49 10.33 -29.52
C ALA A 130 -24.52 11.14 -30.38
N LEU A 131 -23.42 10.52 -30.79
CA LEU A 131 -22.49 11.14 -31.71
C LEU A 131 -23.33 11.45 -32.95
N ASN A 132 -23.65 12.72 -33.17
CA ASN A 132 -24.54 13.15 -34.24
C ASN A 132 -23.98 12.62 -35.55
N GLU A 133 -24.62 11.58 -36.11
CA GLU A 133 -24.24 10.97 -37.39
C GLU A 133 -24.29 11.99 -38.55
N HIS A 134 -25.01 13.10 -38.35
CA HIS A 134 -25.03 14.25 -39.26
C HIS A 134 -23.69 14.98 -39.44
N PHE A 135 -22.71 14.83 -38.52
CA PHE A 135 -21.36 15.38 -38.74
C PHE A 135 -20.42 14.42 -39.48
N ALA A 136 -20.77 13.13 -39.58
CA ALA A 136 -20.00 12.14 -40.34
C ALA A 136 -20.31 12.18 -41.84
N SER A 137 -21.56 12.51 -42.22
CA SER A 137 -21.96 12.68 -43.63
C SER A 137 -21.43 13.97 -44.26
N ALA A 138 -21.24 15.04 -43.47
CA ALA A 138 -20.74 16.32 -43.99
C ALA A 138 -19.25 16.30 -44.37
N LYS A 139 -18.45 15.39 -43.80
CA LYS A 139 -17.03 15.26 -44.15
C LYS A 139 -16.77 14.37 -45.36
N THR A 140 -17.68 13.46 -45.70
CA THR A 140 -17.54 12.58 -46.87
C THR A 140 -17.93 13.28 -48.18
N GLU A 141 -18.79 14.30 -48.15
CA GLU A 141 -19.16 15.07 -49.34
C GLU A 141 -18.15 16.16 -49.75
N GLN A 142 -17.28 16.63 -48.84
CA GLN A 142 -16.27 17.66 -49.16
C GLN A 142 -14.93 17.10 -49.65
N THR A 143 -14.71 15.79 -49.62
CA THR A 143 -13.50 15.14 -50.21
C THR A 143 -13.80 14.45 -51.55
N GLY A 144 -14.97 14.73 -52.13
CA GLY A 144 -15.45 14.15 -53.39
C GLY A 144 -15.93 15.20 -54.39
N ARG A 145 -15.18 16.29 -54.57
CA ARG A 145 -15.24 17.16 -55.75
C ARG A 145 -13.84 17.65 -56.11
#